data_AF-A0A367Y0N6-F1
#
_entry.id   AF-A0A367Y0N6-F1
#
_cell.length_a   1.000
_cell.length_b   1.000
_cell.length_c   1.000
_cell.angle_alpha   90.00
_cell.angle_beta   90.00
_cell.angle_gamma   90.00
#
_symmetry.space_group_name_H-M   'P 1'
#
loop_
_entity.id
_entity.type
_entity.pdbx_description
1 polymer ?
#
loop_
_entity_poly.entity_id
_entity_poly.type
_entity_poly.pdbx_seq_one_letter_code
_entity_poly.pdbx_strand_id
1 'polypeptide(L)'
;MSDVDQLKLSVTLQQRINELRLQLAKGKPRNDFNKGIFKLPEELICQVLDYVNQMDIIHLCSTLRVFGKWCKMKLMENIHIYPENKIIYTPKYWYGSRKYLTETNVNMESFQKLVRSTPFGYLPYLKNLEFERSDLVTSYFLDSLVNNNDHCVITIRVHSHLDKAEWISDYQRKVKNKNVILFSRENHELDESQIEAARYLEMRYPTKAKMENYLPLSQNYNTLVSLKLINPPNFTLLEKLRVSQLDLTFPKNTTTKSLKEFSIALTFRK
;
A
#
# COMPACT_ATOMS: atom_id res chain seq x y z
N MET A 1 10.36 60.71 -24.32
CA MET A 1 10.82 60.74 -22.92
C MET A 1 12.27 61.19 -22.95
N SER A 2 12.62 62.24 -22.22
CA SER A 2 14.02 62.69 -22.18
C SER A 2 14.87 61.72 -21.36
N ASP A 3 16.18 61.68 -21.59
CA ASP A 3 17.11 60.83 -20.82
C ASP A 3 17.04 61.13 -19.31
N VAL A 4 16.69 62.37 -18.96
CA VAL A 4 16.46 62.83 -17.58
C VAL A 4 15.21 62.17 -16.98
N ASP A 5 14.16 61.95 -17.78
CA ASP A 5 12.93 61.28 -17.32
C ASP A 5 13.15 59.78 -17.12
N GLN A 6 13.97 59.15 -17.96
CA GLN A 6 14.35 57.75 -17.81
C GLN A 6 15.21 57.54 -16.55
N LEU A 7 16.14 58.46 -16.28
CA LEU A 7 16.99 58.40 -15.09
C LEU A 7 16.16 58.56 -13.79
N LYS A 8 15.22 59.51 -13.78
CA LYS A 8 14.31 59.72 -12.64
C LYS A 8 13.41 58.52 -12.39
N LEU A 9 12.89 57.90 -13.45
CA LEU A 9 12.07 56.69 -13.36
C LEU A 9 12.87 55.52 -12.77
N SER A 10 14.11 55.32 -13.24
CA SER A 10 15.02 54.29 -12.76
C SER A 10 15.33 54.43 -11.26
N VAL A 11 15.66 55.65 -10.81
CA VAL A 11 15.95 55.92 -9.40
C VAL A 11 14.72 55.68 -8.52
N THR A 12 13.54 56.09 -8.98
CA THR A 12 12.27 55.92 -8.25
C THR A 12 11.89 54.44 -8.12
N LEU A 13 12.07 53.66 -9.20
CA LEU A 13 11.85 52.21 -9.18
C LEU A 13 12.82 51.50 -8.23
N GLN A 14 14.10 51.89 -8.25
CA GLN A 14 15.11 51.30 -7.38
C GLN A 14 14.84 51.57 -5.90
N GLN A 15 14.39 52.79 -5.56
CA GLN A 15 13.96 53.14 -4.21
C GLN A 15 12.74 52.31 -3.79
N ARG A 16 11.75 52.15 -4.67
CA ARG A 16 10.55 51.35 -4.38
C ARG A 16 10.86 49.87 -4.18
N ILE A 17 11.78 49.31 -4.96
CA ILE A 17 12.26 47.94 -4.79
C ILE A 17 12.96 47.77 -3.42
N ASN A 18 13.77 48.74 -3.01
CA ASN A 18 14.47 48.69 -1.73
C ASN A 18 13.50 48.82 -0.54
N GLU A 19 12.49 49.69 -0.64
CA GLU A 19 11.41 49.79 0.36
C GLU A 19 10.64 48.47 0.50
N LEU A 20 10.26 47.84 -0.62
CA LEU A 20 9.56 46.56 -0.60
C LEU A 20 10.42 45.44 0.00
N ARG A 21 11.72 45.40 -0.31
CA ARG A 21 12.67 44.46 0.31
C ARG A 21 12.79 44.67 1.82
N LEU A 22 12.85 45.91 2.27
CA LEU A 22 12.88 46.26 3.70
C LEU A 22 11.58 45.89 4.41
N GLN A 23 10.43 46.06 3.77
CA GLN A 23 9.13 45.65 4.31
C GLN A 23 9.00 44.13 4.39
N LEU A 24 9.47 43.41 3.37
CA LEU A 24 9.56 41.95 3.36
C LEU A 24 10.51 41.43 4.46
N ALA A 25 11.63 42.10 4.68
CA ALA A 25 12.59 41.76 5.73
C ALA A 25 12.08 42.08 7.15
N LYS A 26 11.18 43.06 7.30
CA LYS A 26 10.52 43.44 8.56
C LYS A 26 9.29 42.59 8.89
N GLY A 27 8.81 41.75 7.97
CA GLY A 27 7.76 40.80 8.28
C GLY A 27 8.26 39.79 9.31
N LYS A 28 7.57 39.66 10.46
CA LYS A 28 7.79 38.51 11.36
C LYS A 28 7.77 37.24 10.50
N PRO A 29 8.70 36.28 10.70
CA PRO A 29 8.64 35.02 9.96
C PRO A 29 7.22 34.47 10.08
N ARG A 30 6.57 34.22 8.93
CA ARG A 30 5.16 33.81 8.87
C ARG A 30 4.85 32.58 9.73
N ASN A 31 5.90 31.82 10.10
CA ASN A 31 5.84 30.68 11.01
C ASN A 31 6.84 30.87 12.17
N ASP A 32 6.35 30.95 13.40
CA ASP A 32 7.16 30.85 14.61
C ASP A 32 7.41 29.37 14.92
N PHE A 33 8.59 28.86 14.56
CA PHE A 33 8.96 27.47 14.77
C PHE A 33 9.11 27.09 16.26
N ASN A 34 9.04 28.06 17.17
CA ASN A 34 9.10 27.81 18.62
C ASN A 34 7.72 27.63 19.26
N LYS A 35 6.66 27.39 18.48
CA LYS A 35 5.28 27.24 18.98
C LYS A 35 4.48 26.19 18.21
N GLY A 36 3.40 25.71 18.83
CA GLY A 36 2.40 24.86 18.19
C GLY A 36 2.97 23.53 17.68
N ILE A 37 2.52 23.11 16.49
CA ILE A 37 2.87 21.82 15.88
C ILE A 37 4.37 21.60 15.69
N PHE A 38 5.16 22.67 15.57
CA PHE A 38 6.62 22.60 15.37
C PHE A 38 7.40 22.16 16.63
N LYS A 39 6.77 22.21 17.81
CA LYS A 39 7.36 21.73 19.07
C LYS A 39 6.93 20.31 19.44
N LEU A 40 6.04 19.71 18.66
CA LEU A 40 5.62 18.34 18.93
C LEU A 40 6.77 17.37 18.65
N PRO A 41 6.93 16.31 19.47
CA PRO A 41 7.81 15.20 19.16
C PRO A 41 7.48 14.59 17.79
N GLU A 42 8.48 14.02 17.13
CA GLU A 42 8.37 13.40 15.81
C GLU A 42 7.26 12.34 15.79
N GLU A 43 7.10 11.58 16.88
CA GLU A 43 6.09 10.54 17.03
C GLU A 43 4.67 11.11 16.95
N LEU A 44 4.41 12.25 17.61
CA LEU A 44 3.09 12.88 17.59
C LEU A 44 2.80 13.50 16.23
N ILE A 45 3.81 14.05 15.56
CA ILE A 45 3.65 14.57 14.19
C ILE A 45 3.29 13.43 13.25
N CYS A 46 4.00 12.30 13.31
CA CYS A 46 3.69 11.11 12.51
C CYS A 46 2.27 10.58 12.78
N GLN A 47 1.83 10.55 14.04
CA GLN A 47 0.46 10.17 14.40
C GLN A 47 -0.59 11.12 13.83
N VAL A 48 -0.32 12.43 13.80
CA VAL A 48 -1.22 13.39 13.15
C VAL A 48 -1.30 13.10 11.65
N LEU A 49 -0.15 12.84 11.01
CA LEU A 49 -0.09 12.53 9.58
C LEU A 49 -0.75 11.19 9.21
N ASP A 50 -1.03 10.28 10.16
CA ASP A 50 -1.84 9.07 9.94
C ASP A 50 -3.28 9.40 9.48
N TYR A 51 -3.75 10.62 9.78
CA TYR A 51 -5.10 11.08 9.48
C TYR A 51 -5.15 12.09 8.32
N VAL A 52 -4.02 12.30 7.64
CA VAL A 52 -3.90 13.26 6.54
C VAL A 52 -3.72 12.49 5.24
N ASN A 53 -4.49 12.85 4.20
CA ASN A 53 -4.36 12.19 2.90
C ASN A 53 -3.03 12.55 2.21
N GLN A 54 -2.64 11.72 1.23
CA GLN A 54 -1.42 11.89 0.45
C GLN A 54 -1.26 13.30 -0.16
N MET A 55 -2.32 13.89 -0.71
CA MET A 55 -2.24 15.20 -1.38
C MET A 55 -1.91 16.31 -0.40
N ASP A 56 -2.56 16.30 0.77
CA ASP A 56 -2.30 17.28 1.82
C ASP A 56 -0.92 17.10 2.44
N ILE A 57 -0.43 15.86 2.57
CA ILE A 57 0.97 15.60 3.00
C ILE A 57 1.96 16.17 1.98
N ILE A 58 1.71 16.01 0.68
CA ILE A 58 2.54 16.58 -0.40
C ILE A 58 2.50 18.11 -0.33
N HIS A 59 1.31 18.71 -0.22
CA HIS A 59 1.17 20.17 -0.08
C HIS A 59 1.89 20.69 1.16
N LEU A 60 1.78 20.00 2.30
CA LEU A 60 2.49 20.35 3.52
C LEU A 60 4.01 20.29 3.33
N CYS A 61 4.51 19.22 2.70
CA CYS A 61 5.93 19.03 2.39
C CYS A 61 6.48 20.14 1.47
N SER A 62 5.70 20.55 0.47
CA SER A 62 6.09 21.61 -0.47
C SER A 62 5.99 23.01 0.13
N THR A 63 5.07 23.22 1.08
CA THR A 63 4.81 24.53 1.69
C THR A 63 5.75 24.81 2.87
N LEU A 64 6.02 23.81 3.70
CA LEU A 64 6.78 23.95 4.94
C LEU A 64 7.98 23.00 4.94
N ARG A 65 9.16 23.54 4.59
CA ARG A 65 10.41 22.76 4.50
C ARG A 65 10.74 21.97 5.77
N VAL A 66 10.37 22.47 6.95
CA VAL A 66 10.58 21.80 8.24
C VAL A 66 9.83 20.47 8.35
N PHE A 67 8.65 20.35 7.72
CA PHE A 67 7.90 19.09 7.65
C PHE A 67 8.42 18.14 6.58
N GLY A 68 9.39 18.57 5.75
CA GLY A 68 9.83 17.84 4.58
C GLY A 68 10.34 16.42 4.89
N LYS A 69 11.04 16.22 6.00
CA LYS A 69 11.51 14.89 6.43
C LYS A 69 10.32 14.01 6.80
N TRP A 70 9.47 14.46 7.74
CA TRP A 70 8.35 13.68 8.27
C TRP A 70 7.31 13.35 7.21
N CYS A 71 6.97 14.31 6.33
CA CYS A 71 6.07 14.06 5.21
C CYS A 71 6.61 12.99 4.26
N LYS A 72 7.90 13.04 3.91
CA LYS A 72 8.51 12.04 3.03
C LYS A 72 8.54 10.66 3.68
N MET A 73 8.90 10.58 4.97
CA MET A 73 8.84 9.33 5.73
C MET A 73 7.42 8.76 5.71
N LYS A 74 6.43 9.58 6.02
CA LYS A 74 5.02 9.18 6.04
C LYS A 74 4.55 8.64 4.69
N LEU A 75 4.88 9.33 3.60
CA LEU A 75 4.53 8.91 2.25
C LEU A 75 5.16 7.56 1.85
N MET A 76 6.26 7.16 2.49
CA MET A 76 6.92 5.89 2.22
C MET A 76 6.37 4.72 3.01
N GLU A 77 5.59 4.94 4.07
CA GLU A 77 5.20 3.86 4.98
C GLU A 77 4.30 2.81 4.33
N ASN A 78 3.25 3.22 3.63
CA ASN A 78 2.32 2.30 2.97
C ASN A 78 2.12 2.74 1.53
N ILE A 79 2.66 1.99 0.57
CA ILE A 79 2.60 2.34 -0.84
C ILE A 79 1.70 1.35 -1.56
N HIS A 80 0.71 1.87 -2.28
CA HIS A 80 -0.13 1.12 -3.19
C HIS A 80 0.25 1.45 -4.64
N ILE A 81 0.67 0.44 -5.39
CA ILE A 81 1.20 0.54 -6.74
C ILE A 81 0.16 0.11 -7.75
N TYR A 82 -0.22 1.03 -8.63
CA TYR A 82 -1.22 0.82 -9.66
C TYR A 82 -0.64 0.86 -11.08
N PRO A 83 -1.35 0.33 -12.09
CA PRO A 83 -0.88 0.32 -13.48
C PRO A 83 -0.86 1.71 -14.11
N GLU A 84 0.08 1.99 -15.02
CA GLU A 84 0.24 3.30 -15.67
C GLU A 84 -1.03 3.86 -16.31
N ASN A 85 -1.87 2.99 -16.87
CA ASN A 85 -3.09 3.36 -17.57
C ASN A 85 -4.28 3.63 -16.63
N LYS A 86 -4.11 3.48 -15.31
CA LYS A 86 -5.16 3.72 -14.34
C LYS A 86 -5.03 5.11 -13.74
N ILE A 87 -6.10 5.89 -13.83
CA ILE A 87 -6.19 7.18 -13.13
C ILE A 87 -6.80 6.92 -11.76
N ILE A 88 -6.03 7.19 -10.70
CA ILE A 88 -6.56 7.20 -9.34
C ILE A 88 -7.09 8.60 -9.05
N TYR A 89 -8.41 8.75 -9.07
CA TYR A 89 -9.07 9.93 -8.54
C TYR A 89 -9.18 9.79 -7.03
N THR A 90 -8.48 10.64 -6.29
CA THR A 90 -8.67 10.81 -4.85
C THR A 90 -9.67 11.95 -4.64
N PRO A 91 -10.97 11.68 -4.41
CA PRO A 91 -11.95 12.75 -4.27
C PRO A 91 -11.68 13.53 -2.98
N LYS A 92 -11.74 14.86 -3.05
CA LYS A 92 -11.46 15.77 -1.92
C LYS A 92 -12.32 15.53 -0.66
N TYR A 93 -13.40 14.76 -0.77
CA TYR A 93 -14.41 14.56 0.29
C TYR A 93 -14.32 13.19 0.98
N TRP A 94 -13.33 12.35 0.67
CA TRP A 94 -13.18 11.01 1.25
C TRP A 94 -12.32 10.96 2.51
N TYR A 95 -12.69 11.77 3.51
CA TYR A 95 -12.18 11.64 4.88
C TYR A 95 -12.71 10.39 5.61
N GLY A 96 -13.61 9.60 5.00
CA GLY A 96 -14.25 8.44 5.63
C GLY A 96 -13.72 7.07 5.19
N SER A 97 -12.93 7.00 4.11
CA SER A 97 -12.38 5.74 3.60
C SER A 97 -10.94 5.60 4.07
N ARG A 98 -10.72 4.74 5.08
CA ARG A 98 -9.41 4.49 5.70
C ARG A 98 -8.32 4.20 4.65
N LYS A 99 -8.68 3.50 3.58
CA LYS A 99 -7.75 3.11 2.50
C LYS A 99 -7.07 4.30 1.82
N TYR A 100 -7.77 5.42 1.60
CA TYR A 100 -7.20 6.60 0.93
C TYR A 100 -6.50 7.59 1.88
N LEU A 101 -6.69 7.41 3.19
CA LEU A 101 -5.98 8.19 4.20
C LEU A 101 -4.63 7.56 4.55
N THR A 102 -4.53 6.23 4.47
CA THR A 102 -3.36 5.51 4.99
C THR A 102 -2.35 5.06 3.94
N GLU A 103 -2.68 5.15 2.65
CA GLU A 103 -1.86 4.63 1.55
C GLU A 103 -1.42 5.75 0.59
N THR A 104 -0.15 5.74 0.22
CA THR A 104 0.42 6.51 -0.87
C THR A 104 0.22 5.76 -2.18
N ASN A 105 -0.61 6.31 -3.04
CA ASN A 105 -0.90 5.76 -4.35
C ASN A 105 0.11 6.29 -5.37
N VAL A 106 0.76 5.37 -6.09
CA VAL A 106 1.78 5.70 -7.09
C VAL A 106 1.73 4.70 -8.25
N ASN A 107 2.00 5.16 -9.47
CA ASN A 107 2.15 4.23 -10.60
C ASN A 107 3.52 3.53 -10.57
N MET A 108 3.69 2.45 -11.33
CA MET A 108 4.92 1.66 -11.29
C MET A 108 6.15 2.44 -11.74
N GLU A 109 6.05 3.28 -12.77
CA GLU A 109 7.15 4.09 -13.29
C GLU A 109 7.63 5.11 -12.25
N SER A 110 6.71 5.82 -11.60
CA SER A 110 7.05 6.77 -10.54
C SER A 110 7.61 6.06 -9.32
N PHE A 111 7.11 4.87 -8.99
CA PHE A 111 7.69 4.05 -7.93
C PHE A 111 9.12 3.61 -8.27
N GLN A 112 9.39 3.14 -9.49
CA GLN A 112 10.75 2.80 -9.92
C GLN A 112 11.67 4.02 -9.86
N LYS A 113 11.19 5.19 -10.30
CA LYS A 113 11.93 6.45 -10.16
C LYS A 113 12.20 6.74 -8.69
N LEU A 114 11.22 6.60 -7.80
CA LEU A 114 11.38 6.82 -6.36
C LEU A 114 12.47 5.93 -5.76
N VAL A 115 12.45 4.63 -6.07
CA VAL A 115 13.41 3.63 -5.59
C VAL A 115 14.81 3.84 -6.19
N ARG A 116 14.92 4.28 -7.45
CA ARG A 116 16.21 4.47 -8.15
C ARG A 116 16.85 5.84 -7.90
N SER A 117 16.05 6.89 -7.74
CA SER A 117 16.52 8.29 -7.65
C SER A 117 16.83 8.74 -6.24
N THR A 118 16.34 8.03 -5.23
CA THR A 118 16.77 8.27 -3.85
C THR A 118 18.06 7.50 -3.62
N PRO A 119 19.17 8.15 -3.20
CA PRO A 119 20.28 7.43 -2.61
C PRO A 119 19.80 6.90 -1.26
N PHE A 120 19.10 5.77 -1.27
CA PHE A 120 18.81 4.86 -0.15
C PHE A 120 18.15 5.43 1.14
N GLY A 121 17.86 6.72 1.22
CA GLY A 121 17.54 7.37 2.50
C GLY A 121 16.15 7.11 3.07
N TYR A 122 15.17 6.73 2.24
CA TYR A 122 13.78 6.55 2.69
C TYR A 122 13.19 5.16 2.50
N LEU A 123 13.92 4.25 1.85
CA LEU A 123 13.53 2.84 1.76
C LEU A 123 13.37 2.18 3.15
N PRO A 124 14.20 2.49 4.17
CA PRO A 124 14.01 1.94 5.52
C PRO A 124 12.71 2.33 6.24
N TYR A 125 11.91 3.24 5.67
CA TYR A 125 10.59 3.57 6.21
C TYR A 125 9.45 2.79 5.54
N LEU A 126 9.76 1.98 4.52
CA LEU A 126 8.77 1.19 3.81
C LEU A 126 8.22 0.08 4.72
N LYS A 127 6.96 0.20 5.13
CA LYS A 127 6.28 -0.79 5.97
C LYS A 127 5.43 -1.74 5.16
N ASN A 128 4.62 -1.22 4.23
CA ASN A 128 3.73 -2.02 3.39
C ASN A 128 3.84 -1.59 1.93
N LEU A 129 3.92 -2.57 1.04
CA LEU A 129 3.93 -2.39 -0.40
C LEU A 129 2.88 -3.28 -1.04
N GLU A 130 1.81 -2.70 -1.59
CA GLU A 130 0.75 -3.43 -2.26
C GLU A 130 0.81 -3.20 -3.77
N PHE A 131 1.01 -4.25 -4.55
CA PHE A 131 0.89 -4.22 -6.00
C PHE A 131 -0.52 -4.61 -6.43
N GLU A 132 -1.20 -3.75 -7.18
CA GLU A 132 -2.55 -4.00 -7.68
C GLU A 132 -2.59 -5.17 -8.68
N ARG A 133 -1.48 -5.44 -9.38
CA ARG A 133 -1.34 -6.58 -10.28
C ARG A 133 0.05 -7.18 -10.23
N SER A 134 0.13 -8.49 -10.43
CA SER A 134 1.39 -9.24 -10.43
C SER A 134 2.33 -8.94 -11.60
N ASP A 135 1.80 -8.47 -12.74
CA ASP A 135 2.58 -8.13 -13.93
C ASP A 135 3.27 -6.77 -13.86
N LEU A 136 3.00 -5.97 -12.81
CA LEU A 136 3.68 -4.69 -12.59
C LEU A 136 5.15 -4.86 -12.18
N VAL A 137 5.55 -6.06 -11.76
CA VAL A 137 6.89 -6.33 -11.20
C VAL A 137 7.48 -7.63 -11.71
N THR A 138 8.82 -7.71 -11.75
CA THR A 138 9.58 -8.94 -12.01
C THR A 138 10.08 -9.54 -10.71
N SER A 139 10.32 -10.86 -10.64
CA SER A 139 10.72 -11.51 -9.38
C SER A 139 12.09 -11.01 -8.93
N TYR A 140 13.00 -10.81 -9.88
CA TYR A 140 14.28 -10.14 -9.68
C TYR A 140 14.17 -8.76 -8.99
N PHE A 141 13.22 -7.92 -9.42
CA PHE A 141 12.99 -6.62 -8.77
C PHE A 141 12.55 -6.79 -7.32
N LEU A 142 11.67 -7.75 -7.05
CA LEU A 142 11.19 -8.02 -5.69
C LEU A 142 12.30 -8.58 -4.81
N ASP A 143 13.14 -9.48 -5.30
CA ASP A 143 14.32 -9.98 -4.57
C ASP A 143 15.26 -8.84 -4.18
N SER A 144 15.56 -7.97 -5.14
CA SER A 144 16.37 -6.77 -4.89
C SER A 144 15.74 -5.86 -3.83
N LEU A 145 14.43 -5.67 -3.89
CA LEU A 145 13.72 -4.83 -2.92
C LEU A 145 13.72 -5.44 -1.51
N VAL A 146 13.45 -6.74 -1.39
CA VAL A 146 13.39 -7.47 -0.10
C VAL A 146 14.77 -7.53 0.55
N ASN A 147 15.83 -7.81 -0.22
CA ASN A 147 17.20 -7.85 0.31
C ASN A 147 17.63 -6.51 0.94
N ASN A 148 17.02 -5.40 0.52
CA ASN A 148 17.29 -4.08 1.07
C ASN A 148 16.26 -3.62 2.12
N ASN A 149 15.14 -4.34 2.28
CA ASN A 149 13.99 -3.94 3.12
C ASN A 149 13.29 -5.18 3.72
N ASP A 150 14.01 -5.92 4.55
CA ASP A 150 13.54 -7.16 5.18
C ASP A 150 12.29 -7.02 6.05
N HIS A 151 12.07 -5.83 6.62
CA HIS A 151 10.92 -5.46 7.44
C HIS A 151 9.68 -5.03 6.64
N CYS A 152 9.83 -4.73 5.34
CA CYS A 152 8.72 -4.32 4.49
C CYS A 152 7.82 -5.52 4.21
N VAL A 153 6.50 -5.34 4.33
CA VAL A 153 5.46 -6.30 3.96
C VAL A 153 5.08 -6.11 2.50
N ILE A 154 5.35 -7.10 1.65
CA ILE A 154 4.96 -7.05 0.24
C ILE A 154 3.68 -7.87 0.02
N THR A 155 2.65 -7.21 -0.51
CA THR A 155 1.40 -7.80 -0.97
C THR A 155 1.29 -7.65 -2.48
N ILE A 156 0.93 -8.71 -3.19
CA ILE A 156 0.70 -8.68 -4.62
C ILE A 156 -0.68 -9.27 -4.88
N ARG A 157 -1.57 -8.49 -5.49
CA ARG A 157 -2.83 -9.01 -6.01
C ARG A 157 -2.50 -9.83 -7.26
N VAL A 158 -2.48 -11.14 -7.08
CA VAL A 158 -2.16 -12.04 -8.18
C VAL A 158 -3.27 -11.93 -9.20
N HIS A 159 -2.95 -11.61 -10.44
CA HIS A 159 -3.86 -11.78 -11.57
C HIS A 159 -3.16 -12.74 -12.51
N SER A 160 -3.61 -14.01 -12.51
CA SER A 160 -3.21 -15.10 -13.42
C SER A 160 -1.74 -15.59 -13.52
N HIS A 161 -0.70 -14.80 -13.23
CA HIS A 161 0.69 -15.18 -13.52
C HIS A 161 1.30 -16.17 -12.50
N LEU A 162 1.95 -17.22 -13.02
CA LEU A 162 2.50 -18.37 -12.29
C LEU A 162 3.74 -18.00 -11.46
N ASP A 163 4.73 -17.37 -12.09
CA ASP A 163 6.07 -17.14 -11.52
C ASP A 163 6.06 -16.24 -10.27
N LYS A 164 5.01 -15.43 -10.12
CA LYS A 164 4.81 -14.57 -8.96
C LYS A 164 4.21 -15.28 -7.77
N ALA A 165 3.42 -16.31 -8.01
CA ALA A 165 2.79 -17.06 -6.94
C ALA A 165 3.83 -17.84 -6.12
N GLU A 166 4.77 -18.51 -6.79
CA GLU A 166 5.87 -19.22 -6.14
C GLU A 166 6.75 -18.25 -5.35
N TRP A 167 7.14 -17.13 -5.97
CA TRP A 167 7.90 -16.08 -5.29
C TRP A 167 7.20 -15.56 -4.02
N ILE A 168 5.89 -15.27 -4.09
CA ILE A 168 5.11 -14.79 -2.92
C ILE A 168 5.13 -15.83 -1.80
N SER A 169 4.92 -17.10 -2.12
CA SER A 169 4.95 -18.21 -1.16
C SER A 169 6.30 -18.30 -0.45
N ASP A 170 7.40 -18.26 -1.21
CA ASP A 170 8.76 -18.35 -0.67
C ASP A 170 9.13 -17.13 0.18
N TYR A 171 8.75 -15.93 -0.28
CA TYR A 171 8.96 -14.69 0.46
C TYR A 171 8.21 -14.71 1.79
N GLN A 172 6.95 -15.14 1.81
CA GLN A 172 6.15 -15.23 3.02
C GLN A 172 6.72 -16.22 4.04
N ARG A 173 7.27 -17.36 3.57
CA ARG A 173 7.97 -18.32 4.43
C ARG A 173 9.16 -17.68 5.15
N LYS A 174 9.89 -16.79 4.47
CA LYS A 174 11.07 -16.10 5.04
C LYS A 174 10.70 -15.02 6.06
N VAL A 175 9.66 -14.22 5.79
CA VAL A 175 9.39 -12.98 6.55
C VAL A 175 8.54 -13.20 7.82
N LYS A 176 8.03 -14.42 8.08
CA LYS A 176 7.22 -14.75 9.29
C LYS A 176 6.11 -13.74 9.60
N ASN A 177 5.51 -13.16 8.56
CA ASN A 177 4.57 -12.06 8.72
C ASN A 177 3.19 -12.57 9.16
N LYS A 178 2.44 -11.78 9.95
CA LYS A 178 1.08 -12.09 10.40
C LYS A 178 0.02 -11.95 9.30
N ASN A 179 0.33 -11.35 8.16
CA ASN A 179 -0.58 -11.21 7.02
C ASN A 179 -0.13 -12.11 5.86
N VAL A 180 -0.01 -13.41 6.10
CA VAL A 180 0.32 -14.36 5.03
C VAL A 180 -0.88 -14.47 4.09
N ILE A 181 -0.63 -14.27 2.79
CA ILE A 181 -1.55 -14.47 1.67
C ILE A 181 -1.10 -15.74 0.95
N LEU A 182 -1.66 -16.88 1.34
CA LEU A 182 -1.27 -18.14 0.71
C LEU A 182 -2.00 -18.32 -0.60
N PHE A 183 -1.23 -18.73 -1.62
CA PHE A 183 -1.75 -19.09 -2.92
C PHE A 183 -1.60 -20.60 -3.13
N SER A 184 -2.71 -21.34 -3.23
CA SER A 184 -2.67 -22.78 -3.50
C SER A 184 -3.15 -23.08 -4.92
N ARG A 185 -2.29 -23.71 -5.74
CA ARG A 185 -2.62 -24.32 -7.04
C ARG A 185 -2.64 -25.84 -6.93
N GLU A 186 -3.14 -26.50 -7.97
CA GLU A 186 -3.15 -27.97 -8.09
C GLU A 186 -1.81 -28.61 -7.71
N ASN A 187 -0.67 -28.04 -8.11
CA ASN A 187 0.67 -28.58 -7.85
C ASN A 187 1.41 -27.95 -6.65
N HIS A 188 0.84 -26.92 -6.01
CA HIS A 188 1.52 -26.18 -4.93
C HIS A 188 1.08 -26.69 -3.55
N GLU A 189 2.03 -27.19 -2.76
CA GLU A 189 1.77 -27.62 -1.38
C GLU A 189 2.02 -26.49 -0.38
N LEU A 190 1.12 -26.34 0.58
CA LEU A 190 1.28 -25.42 1.71
C LEU A 190 1.80 -26.20 2.92
N ASP A 191 2.82 -25.66 3.60
CA ASP A 191 3.28 -26.22 4.86
C ASP A 191 2.38 -25.78 6.04
N GLU A 192 2.44 -26.48 7.18
CA GLU A 192 1.55 -26.20 8.31
C GLU A 192 1.81 -24.81 8.91
N SER A 193 3.06 -24.35 8.93
CA SER A 193 3.45 -23.05 9.48
C SER A 193 2.88 -21.89 8.66
N GLN A 194 2.79 -22.08 7.34
CA GLN A 194 2.11 -21.18 6.44
C GLN A 194 0.62 -21.10 6.79
N ILE A 195 -0.03 -22.24 6.95
CA ILE A 195 -1.47 -22.34 7.23
C ILE A 195 -1.80 -21.74 8.60
N GLU A 196 -0.94 -21.96 9.61
CA GLU A 196 -1.07 -21.37 10.94
C GLU A 196 -1.04 -19.84 10.91
N ALA A 197 -0.10 -19.24 10.16
CA ALA A 197 0.08 -17.79 10.10
C ALA A 197 -0.91 -17.09 9.13
N ALA A 198 -1.67 -17.85 8.33
CA ALA A 198 -2.51 -17.30 7.29
C ALA A 198 -3.73 -16.55 7.84
N ARG A 199 -3.81 -15.25 7.53
CA ARG A 199 -5.04 -14.44 7.72
C ARG A 199 -5.88 -14.38 6.46
N TYR A 200 -5.28 -14.55 5.29
CA TYR A 200 -5.97 -14.66 4.01
C TYR A 200 -5.44 -15.85 3.22
N LEU A 201 -6.34 -16.70 2.74
CA LEU A 201 -6.01 -17.87 1.92
C LEU A 201 -6.71 -17.76 0.58
N GLU A 202 -5.97 -17.85 -0.51
CA GLU A 202 -6.48 -17.91 -1.87
C GLU A 202 -6.13 -19.26 -2.52
N MET A 203 -7.13 -20.07 -2.81
CA MET A 203 -6.94 -21.37 -3.46
C MET A 203 -7.49 -21.31 -4.89
N ARG A 204 -6.60 -21.45 -5.89
CA ARG A 204 -6.94 -21.44 -7.32
C ARG A 204 -6.82 -22.83 -7.92
N TYR A 205 -7.90 -23.32 -8.50
CA TYR A 205 -7.97 -24.68 -9.03
C TYR A 205 -7.51 -25.73 -7.99
N PRO A 206 -7.94 -25.65 -6.72
CA PRO A 206 -7.50 -26.61 -5.73
C PRO A 206 -8.04 -28.00 -6.05
N THR A 207 -7.34 -29.06 -5.64
CA THR A 207 -7.92 -30.41 -5.65
C THR A 207 -8.85 -30.58 -4.45
N LYS A 208 -9.74 -31.58 -4.50
CA LYS A 208 -10.61 -31.93 -3.37
C LYS A 208 -9.78 -32.26 -2.13
N ALA A 209 -8.70 -33.03 -2.30
CA ALA A 209 -7.78 -33.38 -1.22
C ALA A 209 -7.14 -32.14 -0.56
N LYS A 210 -6.72 -31.13 -1.34
CA LYS A 210 -6.14 -29.89 -0.78
C LYS A 210 -7.14 -29.10 0.04
N MET A 211 -8.38 -29.03 -0.42
CA MET A 211 -9.47 -28.38 0.31
C MET A 211 -9.71 -29.10 1.65
N GLU A 212 -9.75 -30.42 1.62
CA GLU A 212 -9.99 -31.26 2.81
C GLU A 212 -8.79 -31.29 3.77
N ASN A 213 -7.57 -31.07 3.29
CA ASN A 213 -6.38 -31.00 4.14
C ASN A 213 -6.19 -29.61 4.77
N TYR A 214 -6.25 -28.54 3.98
CA TYR A 214 -5.83 -27.21 4.45
C TYR A 214 -6.93 -26.44 5.18
N LEU A 215 -8.20 -26.58 4.77
CA LEU A 215 -9.28 -25.80 5.37
C LEU A 215 -9.57 -26.22 6.82
N PRO A 216 -9.64 -27.52 7.17
CA PRO A 216 -9.75 -27.92 8.58
C PRO A 216 -8.52 -27.52 9.38
N LEU A 217 -7.32 -27.71 8.82
CA LEU A 217 -6.07 -27.33 9.49
C LEU A 217 -6.04 -25.82 9.82
N SER A 218 -6.51 -24.97 8.91
CA SER A 218 -6.64 -23.52 9.17
C SER A 218 -7.62 -23.18 10.29
N GLN A 219 -8.64 -24.01 10.53
CA GLN A 219 -9.58 -23.80 11.65
C GLN A 219 -8.93 -24.06 13.00
N ASN A 220 -8.05 -25.05 13.09
CA ASN A 220 -7.33 -25.36 14.33
C ASN A 220 -6.58 -24.14 14.87
N TYR A 221 -6.00 -23.35 13.96
CA TYR A 221 -5.24 -22.15 14.30
C TYR A 221 -6.09 -20.90 14.54
N ASN A 222 -7.34 -20.87 14.04
CA ASN A 222 -8.27 -19.76 14.22
C ASN A 222 -7.77 -18.38 13.73
N THR A 223 -6.72 -18.35 12.92
CA THR A 223 -6.08 -17.14 12.38
C THR A 223 -6.70 -16.66 11.07
N LEU A 224 -7.29 -17.57 10.30
CA LEU A 224 -7.86 -17.28 8.99
C LEU A 224 -9.06 -16.32 9.10
N VAL A 225 -8.95 -15.16 8.48
CA VAL A 225 -9.99 -14.11 8.44
C VAL A 225 -10.76 -14.14 7.13
N SER A 226 -10.09 -14.40 6.02
CA SER A 226 -10.72 -14.35 4.69
C SER A 226 -10.24 -15.49 3.79
N LEU A 227 -11.16 -16.09 3.05
CA LEU A 227 -10.91 -17.19 2.14
C LEU A 227 -11.42 -16.84 0.74
N LYS A 228 -10.60 -17.09 -0.28
CA LYS A 228 -11.00 -16.98 -1.69
C LYS A 228 -10.75 -18.30 -2.41
N LEU A 229 -11.81 -18.86 -3.01
CA LEU A 229 -11.73 -20.09 -3.79
C LEU A 229 -12.04 -19.77 -5.25
N ILE A 230 -11.12 -20.12 -6.14
CA ILE A 230 -11.27 -19.91 -7.59
C ILE A 230 -11.31 -21.28 -8.27
N ASN A 231 -12.42 -21.56 -8.94
CA ASN A 231 -12.73 -22.82 -9.59
C ASN A 231 -12.52 -24.06 -8.69
N PRO A 232 -13.10 -24.10 -7.47
CA PRO A 232 -12.99 -25.28 -6.63
C PRO A 232 -13.76 -26.48 -7.21
N PRO A 233 -13.31 -27.72 -6.96
CA PRO A 233 -14.07 -28.93 -7.21
C PRO A 233 -15.22 -29.01 -6.22
N ASN A 234 -16.15 -29.94 -6.45
CA ASN A 234 -17.22 -30.18 -5.47
C ASN A 234 -16.58 -30.85 -4.24
N PHE A 235 -16.79 -30.26 -3.05
CA PHE A 235 -16.21 -30.71 -1.79
C PHE A 235 -17.22 -30.53 -0.65
N THR A 236 -16.98 -31.20 0.47
CA THR A 236 -17.79 -31.07 1.68
C THR A 236 -16.85 -30.80 2.84
N LEU A 237 -17.12 -29.73 3.58
CA LEU A 237 -16.39 -29.47 4.82
C LEU A 237 -17.05 -30.26 5.94
N LEU A 238 -16.29 -31.15 6.57
CA LEU A 238 -16.73 -31.89 7.75
C LEU A 238 -16.94 -30.95 8.95
N GLU A 239 -16.20 -29.84 9.01
CA GLU A 239 -16.24 -28.86 10.10
C GLU A 239 -16.56 -27.44 9.62
N LYS A 240 -17.22 -26.66 10.47
CA LYS A 240 -17.68 -25.30 10.14
C LYS A 240 -16.52 -24.32 10.04
N LEU A 241 -16.22 -23.87 8.82
CA LEU A 241 -15.20 -22.85 8.59
C LEU A 241 -15.64 -21.49 9.13
N ARG A 242 -14.79 -20.93 10.00
CA ARG A 242 -14.98 -19.61 10.60
C ARG A 242 -14.12 -18.57 9.88
N VAL A 243 -14.73 -17.82 8.99
CA VAL A 243 -14.11 -16.70 8.29
C VAL A 243 -15.03 -15.48 8.31
N SER A 244 -14.47 -14.28 8.26
CA SER A 244 -15.23 -13.03 8.12
C SER A 244 -15.64 -12.77 6.67
N GLN A 245 -14.89 -13.30 5.70
CA GLN A 245 -15.16 -13.14 4.28
C GLN A 245 -14.89 -14.45 3.51
N LEU A 246 -15.80 -14.79 2.58
CA LEU A 246 -15.64 -15.89 1.64
C LEU A 246 -15.98 -15.42 0.22
N ASP A 247 -15.02 -15.55 -0.70
CA ASP A 247 -15.20 -15.24 -2.12
C ASP A 247 -15.11 -16.52 -2.96
N LEU A 248 -16.18 -16.85 -3.68
CA LEU A 248 -16.22 -17.99 -4.61
C LEU A 248 -16.25 -17.48 -6.06
N THR A 249 -15.29 -17.89 -6.90
CA THR A 249 -15.20 -17.46 -8.30
C THR A 249 -15.13 -18.66 -9.24
N PHE A 250 -15.97 -18.67 -10.28
CA PHE A 250 -15.90 -19.68 -11.36
C PHE A 250 -15.63 -18.97 -12.71
N PRO A 251 -14.72 -19.48 -13.56
CA PRO A 251 -14.48 -18.89 -14.87
C PRO A 251 -15.73 -18.96 -15.75
N LYS A 252 -15.94 -17.95 -16.61
CA LYS A 252 -17.19 -17.70 -17.37
C LYS A 252 -17.68 -18.85 -18.27
N ASN A 253 -16.89 -19.90 -18.49
CA ASN A 253 -17.22 -21.05 -19.35
C ASN A 253 -17.61 -22.33 -18.58
N THR A 254 -17.58 -22.33 -17.25
CA THR A 254 -18.13 -23.46 -16.47
C THR A 254 -19.62 -23.23 -16.24
N THR A 255 -20.43 -23.91 -17.06
CA THR A 255 -21.89 -24.00 -16.97
C THR A 255 -22.31 -24.24 -15.52
N THR A 256 -23.09 -23.29 -14.97
CA THR A 256 -23.97 -23.43 -13.79
C THR A 256 -23.64 -24.57 -12.82
N LYS A 257 -22.51 -24.48 -12.10
CA LYS A 257 -22.40 -25.18 -10.81
C LYS A 257 -23.31 -24.43 -9.84
N SER A 258 -24.47 -25.00 -9.55
CA SER A 258 -25.39 -24.38 -8.61
C SER A 258 -24.75 -24.37 -7.21
N LEU A 259 -24.93 -23.29 -6.45
CA LEU A 259 -24.52 -23.23 -5.03
C LEU A 259 -25.11 -24.38 -4.18
N LYS A 260 -26.13 -25.09 -4.68
CA LYS A 260 -26.73 -26.28 -4.04
C LYS A 260 -25.80 -27.49 -4.04
N GLU A 261 -24.81 -27.55 -4.92
CA GLU A 261 -23.82 -28.65 -4.97
C GLU A 261 -22.70 -28.52 -3.92
N PHE A 262 -22.65 -27.38 -3.23
CA PHE A 262 -21.66 -27.09 -2.20
C PHE A 262 -22.31 -27.19 -0.82
N SER A 263 -22.03 -28.28 -0.10
CA SER A 263 -22.38 -28.39 1.33
C SER A 263 -21.33 -27.66 2.16
N ILE A 264 -21.39 -26.32 2.18
CA ILE A 264 -20.47 -25.48 2.97
C ILE A 264 -21.22 -24.98 4.20
N ALA A 265 -20.92 -25.57 5.35
CA ALA A 265 -21.41 -25.06 6.62
C ALA A 265 -20.51 -23.88 7.07
N LEU A 266 -20.90 -22.64 6.75
CA LEU A 266 -20.15 -21.44 7.12
C LEU A 266 -20.64 -20.86 8.45
N THR A 267 -19.72 -20.33 9.25
CA THR A 267 -20.05 -19.45 10.37
C THR A 267 -19.27 -18.15 10.25
N PHE A 268 -19.96 -17.05 10.04
CA PHE A 268 -19.33 -15.73 9.94
C PHE A 268 -18.94 -15.21 11.33
N ARG A 269 -17.68 -14.78 11.50
CA ARG A 269 -17.25 -14.06 12.70
C ARG A 269 -17.85 -12.64 12.66
N LYS A 270 -18.72 -12.33 13.64
CA LYS A 270 -19.21 -10.97 13.89
C LYS A 270 -18.10 -10.07 14.43
#